data_AF-A8U7W1-F1
#
_entry.id   AF-A8U7W1-F1
#
_cell.length_a   1.000
_cell.length_b   1.000
_cell.length_c   1.000
_cell.angle_alpha   90.00
_cell.angle_beta   90.00
_cell.angle_gamma   90.00
#
_symmetry.space_group_name_H-M   'P 1'
#
loop_
_entity.id
_entity.type
_entity.pdbx_description
1 polymer ?
#
loop_
_entity_poly.entity_id
_entity_poly.type
_entity_poly.pdbx_seq_one_letter_code
_entity_poly.pdbx_strand_id
1 'polypeptide(L)'
;MAKDILVITGHGQGPNSYDPGAVGNGTTEAKFLREVFVPAMKKYAPSNMRFHTGRDVFAWRDAKTIKADEVIELHLDAGVSSAEDGHIIIYSKFNPDNIDNRSVTVIKNNVGIRYGGVSKRNNLYNLNKFAERGISYRLAELAFITNKNEMDYMIKNIDKYAKELVEAIINAKTVVKEPVKVENIYKVVKGDTLWSIGRKFNVTVKDLKAWNNLTSDTISIDQKLVLKGAKDLTPVTEKEPAKAPVALPAKVKYSFANKTLRLTSPLTHGADVLVMQQAMASIYYYPEKGAEKNGVDGWYGPLTVDAVERFQSVYGLTVDGTFGPKTRAKLSSLVNK
;
A
#
# COMPACT_ATOMS: atom_id res chain seq x y z
N MET A 1 26.72 -17.21 -2.07
CA MET A 1 26.04 -15.90 -2.12
C MET A 1 24.85 -15.95 -1.17
N ALA A 2 24.44 -14.84 -0.56
CA ALA A 2 23.21 -14.81 0.22
C ALA A 2 22.01 -15.10 -0.70
N LYS A 3 21.05 -15.93 -0.27
CA LYS A 3 19.84 -16.24 -1.04
C LYS A 3 19.04 -14.98 -1.33
N ASP A 4 18.52 -14.82 -2.54
CA ASP A 4 17.54 -13.79 -2.88
C ASP A 4 16.16 -14.20 -2.34
N ILE A 5 15.68 -13.45 -1.35
CA ILE A 5 14.41 -13.71 -0.67
C ILE A 5 13.38 -12.72 -1.19
N LEU A 6 12.24 -13.20 -1.67
CA LEU A 6 11.12 -12.39 -2.11
C LEU A 6 9.92 -12.57 -1.20
N VAL A 7 9.51 -11.50 -0.54
CA VAL A 7 8.23 -11.44 0.17
C VAL A 7 7.15 -10.91 -0.78
N ILE A 8 6.07 -11.67 -0.92
CA ILE A 8 4.87 -11.30 -1.66
C ILE A 8 3.66 -11.31 -0.71
N THR A 9 2.57 -10.68 -1.13
CA THR A 9 1.31 -10.65 -0.37
C THR A 9 0.20 -11.26 -1.21
N GLY A 10 -0.69 -12.02 -0.56
CA GLY A 10 -1.92 -12.53 -1.16
C GLY A 10 -2.83 -11.41 -1.69
N HIS A 11 -3.71 -11.81 -2.60
CA HIS A 11 -4.78 -10.97 -3.15
C HIS A 11 -4.26 -9.65 -3.75
N GLY A 12 -5.11 -8.65 -3.93
CA GLY A 12 -4.77 -7.30 -4.40
C GLY A 12 -5.16 -7.03 -5.84
N GLN A 13 -4.45 -6.10 -6.50
CA GLN A 13 -4.77 -5.67 -7.86
C GLN A 13 -4.47 -6.79 -8.87
N GLY A 14 -5.51 -7.33 -9.51
CA GLY A 14 -5.44 -8.19 -10.69
C GLY A 14 -5.48 -7.40 -12.00
N PRO A 15 -5.50 -8.07 -13.17
CA PRO A 15 -5.53 -7.39 -14.47
C PRO A 15 -6.84 -6.64 -14.73
N ASN A 16 -7.96 -7.16 -14.25
CA ASN A 16 -9.31 -6.63 -14.55
C ASN A 16 -10.08 -6.16 -13.32
N SER A 17 -9.65 -6.53 -12.12
CA SER A 17 -10.36 -6.27 -10.88
C SER A 17 -9.40 -6.30 -9.68
N TYR A 18 -9.82 -5.64 -8.60
CA TYR A 18 -9.14 -5.72 -7.31
C TYR A 18 -9.76 -6.84 -6.47
N ASP A 19 -8.92 -7.76 -5.99
CA ASP A 19 -9.29 -8.80 -5.02
C ASP A 19 -8.92 -8.32 -3.61
N PRO A 20 -9.88 -8.08 -2.71
CA PRO A 20 -9.57 -7.63 -1.35
C PRO A 20 -9.01 -8.75 -0.45
N GLY A 21 -9.15 -10.01 -0.85
CA GLY A 21 -8.99 -11.15 0.05
C GLY A 21 -10.08 -11.20 1.10
N ALA A 22 -9.80 -11.85 2.22
CA ALA A 22 -10.72 -11.86 3.35
C ALA A 22 -10.95 -10.44 3.92
N VAL A 23 -12.12 -10.24 4.53
CA VAL A 23 -12.52 -8.95 5.13
C VAL A 23 -12.95 -9.18 6.57
N GLY A 24 -12.40 -8.38 7.48
CA GLY A 24 -12.69 -8.48 8.90
C GLY A 24 -12.14 -7.27 9.66
N ASN A 25 -12.74 -6.96 10.80
CA ASN A 25 -12.24 -5.93 11.73
C ASN A 25 -11.93 -4.57 11.07
N GLY A 26 -12.75 -4.16 10.09
CA GLY A 26 -12.63 -2.85 9.42
C GLY A 26 -11.52 -2.76 8.36
N THR A 27 -10.90 -3.87 7.98
CA THR A 27 -9.89 -3.94 6.91
C THR A 27 -10.10 -5.14 6.00
N THR A 28 -9.43 -5.13 4.86
CA THR A 28 -9.23 -6.33 4.03
C THR A 28 -7.84 -6.88 4.26
N GLU A 29 -7.65 -8.15 3.94
CA GLU A 29 -6.37 -8.84 4.02
C GLU A 29 -5.34 -8.17 3.13
N ALA A 30 -5.70 -7.95 1.86
CA ALA A 30 -4.85 -7.29 0.89
C ALA A 30 -4.37 -5.92 1.40
N LYS A 31 -5.27 -5.14 2.03
CA LYS A 31 -4.97 -3.82 2.60
C LYS A 31 -4.07 -3.93 3.83
N PHE A 32 -4.42 -4.77 4.80
CA PHE A 32 -3.68 -4.88 6.06
C PHE A 32 -2.23 -5.32 5.82
N LEU A 33 -2.03 -6.35 4.99
CA LEU A 33 -0.69 -6.85 4.69
C LEU A 33 0.16 -5.78 4.00
N ARG A 34 -0.39 -5.08 3.00
CA ARG A 34 0.34 -4.08 2.20
C ARG A 34 0.63 -2.78 2.94
N GLU A 35 -0.33 -2.28 3.70
CA GLU A 35 -0.26 -0.96 4.33
C GLU A 35 0.22 -1.02 5.79
N VAL A 36 0.14 -2.18 6.45
CA VAL A 36 0.45 -2.32 7.88
C VAL A 36 1.60 -3.30 8.13
N PHE A 37 1.46 -4.57 7.73
CA PHE A 37 2.42 -5.61 8.11
C PHE A 37 3.74 -5.56 7.32
N VAL A 38 3.68 -5.46 5.99
CA VAL A 38 4.88 -5.38 5.14
C VAL A 38 5.73 -4.14 5.46
N PRO A 39 5.17 -2.93 5.67
CA PRO A 39 5.97 -1.79 6.12
C PRO A 39 6.72 -2.05 7.43
N ALA A 40 6.13 -2.78 8.38
CA ALA A 40 6.83 -3.18 9.60
C ALA A 40 7.98 -4.17 9.31
N MET A 41 7.79 -5.13 8.40
CA MET A 41 8.86 -6.06 8.00
C MET A 41 10.04 -5.34 7.35
N LYS A 42 9.77 -4.36 6.46
CA LYS A 42 10.80 -3.61 5.74
C LYS A 42 11.81 -2.91 6.66
N LYS A 43 11.40 -2.52 7.87
CA LYS A 43 12.30 -1.91 8.88
C LYS A 43 13.44 -2.84 9.30
N TYR A 44 13.23 -4.15 9.20
CA TYR A 44 14.16 -5.18 9.66
C TYR A 44 14.76 -6.00 8.51
N ALA A 45 14.25 -5.83 7.30
CA ALA A 45 14.65 -6.60 6.13
C ALA A 45 16.10 -6.30 5.70
N PRO A 46 16.95 -7.32 5.49
CA PRO A 46 18.26 -7.11 4.88
C PRO A 46 18.15 -6.79 3.39
N SER A 47 19.24 -6.36 2.76
CA SER A 47 19.27 -5.95 1.35
C SER A 47 18.91 -7.05 0.35
N ASN A 48 19.10 -8.32 0.71
CA ASN A 48 18.73 -9.48 -0.09
C ASN A 48 17.28 -9.95 0.12
N MET A 49 16.48 -9.22 0.91
CA MET A 49 15.05 -9.44 1.08
C MET A 49 14.27 -8.36 0.32
N ARG A 50 13.68 -8.74 -0.81
CA ARG A 50 12.88 -7.87 -1.68
C ARG A 50 11.40 -8.06 -1.41
N PHE A 51 10.60 -7.07 -1.77
CA PHE A 51 9.15 -7.07 -1.57
C PHE A 51 8.44 -6.83 -2.91
N HIS A 52 7.52 -7.70 -3.28
CA HIS A 52 6.65 -7.54 -4.45
C HIS A 52 5.19 -7.60 -4.01
N THR A 53 4.66 -6.42 -3.68
CA THR A 53 3.34 -6.26 -3.03
C THR A 53 2.39 -5.36 -3.81
N GLY A 54 2.79 -4.88 -5.00
CA GLY A 54 1.99 -3.93 -5.78
C GLY A 54 0.82 -4.56 -6.55
N ARG A 55 0.73 -5.89 -6.60
CA ARG A 55 -0.30 -6.62 -7.35
C ARG A 55 -0.52 -8.01 -6.76
N ASP A 56 -1.52 -8.71 -7.27
CA ASP A 56 -1.80 -10.10 -6.94
C ASP A 56 -1.00 -11.06 -7.84
N VAL A 57 0.00 -11.75 -7.27
CA VAL A 57 0.86 -12.71 -7.98
C VAL A 57 0.05 -13.86 -8.60
N PHE A 58 -1.03 -14.30 -7.92
CA PHE A 58 -1.90 -15.35 -8.43
C PHE A 58 -2.69 -14.87 -9.64
N ALA A 59 -3.34 -13.70 -9.55
CA ALA A 59 -4.17 -13.16 -10.63
C ALA A 59 -3.34 -12.84 -11.89
N TRP A 60 -2.13 -12.32 -11.72
CA TRP A 60 -1.21 -12.00 -12.83
C TRP A 60 -0.42 -13.19 -13.36
N ARG A 61 -0.48 -14.34 -12.69
CA ARG A 61 0.30 -15.55 -13.03
C ARG A 61 1.82 -15.33 -12.96
N ASP A 62 2.25 -14.42 -12.08
CA ASP A 62 3.66 -14.00 -11.95
C ASP A 62 4.56 -15.10 -11.40
N ALA A 63 4.00 -16.12 -10.73
CA ALA A 63 4.76 -17.29 -10.28
C ALA A 63 5.51 -18.03 -11.42
N LYS A 64 5.11 -17.82 -12.69
CA LYS A 64 5.82 -18.33 -13.87
C LYS A 64 7.14 -17.62 -14.16
N THR A 65 7.25 -16.33 -13.80
CA THR A 65 8.30 -15.43 -14.28
C THR A 65 9.18 -14.89 -13.16
N ILE A 66 8.66 -14.82 -11.92
CA ILE A 66 9.41 -14.37 -10.74
C ILE A 66 10.73 -15.13 -10.60
N LYS A 67 11.80 -14.39 -10.32
CA LYS A 67 13.12 -14.93 -9.98
C LYS A 67 13.41 -14.60 -8.52
N ALA A 68 13.66 -15.64 -7.73
CA ALA A 68 14.08 -15.61 -6.34
C ALA A 68 14.58 -17.01 -5.97
N ASP A 69 15.43 -17.12 -4.94
CA ASP A 69 15.80 -18.41 -4.36
C ASP A 69 14.74 -18.87 -3.35
N GLU A 70 14.08 -17.92 -2.70
CA GLU A 70 13.15 -18.10 -1.59
C GLU A 70 11.96 -17.15 -1.73
N VAL A 71 10.72 -17.66 -1.59
CA VAL A 71 9.49 -16.89 -1.69
C VAL A 71 8.63 -17.11 -0.44
N ILE A 72 8.24 -16.00 0.18
CA ILE A 72 7.34 -15.96 1.34
C ILE A 72 6.08 -15.22 0.91
N GLU A 73 4.95 -15.92 0.82
CA GLU A 73 3.64 -15.31 0.55
C GLU A 73 2.91 -15.08 1.87
N LEU A 74 2.56 -13.84 2.18
CA LEU A 74 1.82 -13.50 3.40
C LEU A 74 0.32 -13.50 3.13
N HIS A 75 -0.45 -14.13 4.02
CA HIS A 75 -1.91 -14.14 4.06
C HIS A 75 -2.43 -13.91 5.49
N LEU A 76 -3.73 -13.67 5.61
CA LEU A 76 -4.49 -13.78 6.84
C LEU A 76 -5.68 -14.71 6.63
N ASP A 77 -5.84 -15.69 7.53
CA ASP A 77 -6.91 -16.68 7.46
C ASP A 77 -8.26 -16.03 7.81
N ALA A 78 -9.34 -16.72 7.52
CA ALA A 78 -10.69 -16.24 7.80
C ALA A 78 -11.64 -17.39 8.13
N GLY A 79 -12.56 -17.13 9.04
CA GLY A 79 -13.56 -18.10 9.45
C GLY A 79 -14.62 -17.48 10.35
N VAL A 80 -15.20 -18.31 11.21
CA VAL A 80 -16.05 -17.81 12.31
C VAL A 80 -15.22 -16.87 13.19
N SER A 81 -15.87 -15.93 13.89
CA SER A 81 -15.19 -14.89 14.67
C SER A 81 -14.33 -15.41 15.82
N SER A 82 -14.56 -16.65 16.25
CA SER A 82 -13.77 -17.35 17.28
C SER A 82 -12.66 -18.23 16.70
N ALA A 83 -12.52 -18.33 15.37
CA ALA A 83 -11.38 -19.00 14.77
C ALA A 83 -10.13 -18.16 15.00
N GLU A 84 -9.02 -18.81 15.31
CA GLU A 84 -7.75 -18.19 15.69
C GLU A 84 -6.60 -19.11 15.28
N ASP A 85 -5.38 -18.63 15.58
CA ASP A 85 -4.07 -19.19 15.29
C ASP A 85 -3.62 -19.03 13.83
N GLY A 86 -2.31 -19.17 13.59
CA GLY A 86 -1.74 -19.17 12.24
C GLY A 86 -1.14 -20.51 11.82
N HIS A 87 -0.64 -20.59 10.59
CA HIS A 87 0.15 -21.73 10.11
C HIS A 87 1.04 -21.37 8.91
N ILE A 88 1.91 -22.29 8.52
CA ILE A 88 2.65 -22.24 7.26
C ILE A 88 2.09 -23.29 6.30
N ILE A 89 1.89 -22.92 5.04
CA ILE A 89 1.51 -23.83 3.96
C ILE A 89 2.71 -24.10 3.06
N ILE A 90 3.01 -25.38 2.84
CA ILE A 90 4.08 -25.87 1.95
C ILE A 90 3.56 -26.86 0.92
N TYR A 91 4.38 -27.14 -0.10
CA TYR A 91 4.02 -28.05 -1.17
C TYR A 91 3.96 -29.48 -0.62
N SER A 92 2.93 -30.24 -0.99
CA SER A 92 2.59 -31.48 -0.28
C SER A 92 3.66 -32.57 -0.36
N LYS A 93 4.50 -32.53 -1.40
CA LYS A 93 5.62 -33.47 -1.56
C LYS A 93 6.89 -33.06 -0.83
N PHE A 94 6.94 -31.85 -0.27
CA PHE A 94 8.10 -31.37 0.46
C PHE A 94 7.92 -31.62 1.97
N ASN A 95 9.06 -31.66 2.66
CA ASN A 95 9.10 -31.63 4.12
C ASN A 95 9.37 -30.19 4.58
N PRO A 96 8.84 -29.79 5.75
CA PRO A 96 9.13 -28.48 6.29
C PRO A 96 10.64 -28.29 6.46
N ASP A 97 11.15 -27.15 6.02
CA ASP A 97 12.54 -26.77 6.19
C ASP A 97 12.74 -25.91 7.46
N ASN A 98 13.96 -25.43 7.67
CA ASN A 98 14.29 -24.62 8.83
C ASN A 98 13.60 -23.25 8.84
N ILE A 99 13.28 -22.67 7.68
CA ILE A 99 12.53 -21.41 7.58
C ILE A 99 11.09 -21.66 8.03
N ASP A 100 10.48 -22.76 7.58
CA ASP A 100 9.12 -23.12 7.97
C ASP A 100 9.03 -23.31 9.49
N ASN A 101 9.93 -24.10 10.07
CA ASN A 101 9.92 -24.39 11.52
C ASN A 101 10.15 -23.13 12.39
N ARG A 102 11.06 -22.24 11.98
CA ARG A 102 11.27 -20.97 12.70
C ARG A 102 10.07 -20.03 12.53
N SER A 103 9.47 -19.97 11.35
CA SER A 103 8.28 -19.13 11.11
C SER A 103 7.08 -19.63 11.92
N VAL A 104 6.86 -20.95 11.99
CA VAL A 104 5.86 -21.57 12.87
C VAL A 104 6.08 -21.19 14.33
N THR A 105 7.32 -21.18 14.81
CA THR A 105 7.64 -20.78 16.18
C THR A 105 7.26 -19.32 16.44
N VAL A 106 7.53 -18.42 15.49
CA VAL A 106 7.15 -17.01 15.60
C VAL A 106 5.62 -16.86 15.61
N ILE A 107 4.92 -17.52 14.69
CA ILE A 107 3.45 -17.50 14.63
C ILE A 107 2.85 -18.00 15.94
N LYS A 108 3.32 -19.16 16.44
CA LYS A 108 2.91 -19.74 17.73
C LYS A 108 3.04 -18.77 18.89
N ASN A 109 4.15 -18.04 18.96
CA ASN A 109 4.44 -17.14 20.08
C ASN A 109 3.67 -15.82 20.01
N ASN A 110 3.06 -15.48 18.87
CA ASN A 110 2.33 -14.24 18.68
C ASN A 110 0.81 -14.45 18.66
N VAL A 111 0.32 -15.47 17.95
CA VAL A 111 -1.12 -15.72 17.77
C VAL A 111 -1.54 -17.18 18.01
N GLY A 112 -0.59 -18.10 18.22
CA GLY A 112 -0.84 -19.54 18.35
C GLY A 112 -0.78 -20.30 17.02
N ILE A 113 -1.00 -21.63 17.01
CA ILE A 113 -0.81 -22.47 15.80
C ILE A 113 -1.94 -23.47 15.50
N ARG A 114 -2.36 -23.52 14.23
CA ARG A 114 -3.25 -24.57 13.70
C ARG A 114 -2.47 -25.72 13.07
N TYR A 115 -3.10 -26.90 13.03
CA TYR A 115 -2.63 -28.08 12.28
C TYR A 115 -1.20 -28.53 12.62
N GLY A 116 -0.74 -28.30 13.86
CA GLY A 116 0.65 -28.58 14.24
C GLY A 116 1.67 -27.61 13.62
N GLY A 117 1.22 -26.50 13.06
CA GLY A 117 2.05 -25.41 12.51
C GLY A 117 2.25 -25.47 10.99
N VAL A 118 2.23 -26.66 10.37
CA VAL A 118 2.47 -26.79 8.92
C VAL A 118 1.35 -27.56 8.23
N SER A 119 0.77 -26.94 7.21
CA SER A 119 -0.21 -27.53 6.30
C SER A 119 0.43 -27.89 4.96
N LYS A 120 0.33 -29.16 4.55
CA LYS A 120 0.83 -29.63 3.24
C LYS A 120 -0.28 -29.55 2.18
N ARG A 121 -0.04 -28.85 1.06
CA ARG A 121 -1.04 -28.61 0.00
C ARG A 121 -0.47 -28.79 -1.42
N ASN A 122 -1.34 -29.11 -2.38
CA ASN A 122 -1.02 -29.18 -3.81
C ASN A 122 -2.15 -28.62 -4.71
N ASN A 123 -3.10 -27.89 -4.12
CA ASN A 123 -4.22 -27.26 -4.81
C ASN A 123 -4.08 -25.74 -4.93
N LEU A 124 -2.91 -25.18 -4.62
CA LEU A 124 -2.62 -23.74 -4.69
C LEU A 124 -1.68 -23.44 -5.86
N TYR A 125 -2.06 -22.49 -6.71
CA TYR A 125 -1.34 -22.24 -7.97
C TYR A 125 0.10 -21.76 -7.77
N ASN A 126 0.34 -20.71 -6.97
CA ASN A 126 1.69 -20.17 -6.74
C ASN A 126 2.59 -21.25 -6.15
N LEU A 127 2.11 -21.93 -5.11
CA LEU A 127 2.78 -23.05 -4.46
C LEU A 127 3.25 -24.13 -5.46
N ASN A 128 2.33 -24.61 -6.31
CA ASN A 128 2.66 -25.61 -7.32
C ASN A 128 3.67 -25.07 -8.35
N LYS A 129 3.50 -23.83 -8.81
CA LYS A 129 4.35 -23.27 -9.87
C LYS A 129 5.76 -22.96 -9.40
N PHE A 130 5.95 -22.51 -8.16
CA PHE A 130 7.29 -22.37 -7.60
C PHE A 130 7.95 -23.74 -7.36
N ALA A 131 7.20 -24.72 -6.86
CA ALA A 131 7.70 -26.09 -6.69
C ALA A 131 8.14 -26.73 -8.02
N GLU A 132 7.34 -26.59 -9.10
CA GLU A 132 7.69 -27.04 -10.46
C GLU A 132 9.01 -26.42 -10.97
N ARG A 133 9.30 -25.18 -10.53
CA ARG A 133 10.49 -24.43 -10.94
C ARG A 133 11.69 -24.63 -10.01
N GLY A 134 11.56 -25.49 -8.99
CA GLY A 134 12.60 -25.70 -7.99
C GLY A 134 12.88 -24.48 -7.11
N ILE A 135 11.93 -23.55 -7.02
CA ILE A 135 12.03 -22.35 -6.17
C ILE A 135 11.37 -22.66 -4.83
N SER A 136 12.11 -22.39 -3.76
CA SER A 136 11.62 -22.53 -2.39
C SER A 136 10.45 -21.56 -2.18
N TYR A 137 9.28 -22.06 -1.78
CA TYR A 137 8.09 -21.24 -1.50
C TYR A 137 7.36 -21.71 -0.24
N ARG A 138 6.84 -20.76 0.54
CA ARG A 138 5.83 -20.99 1.57
C ARG A 138 4.79 -19.87 1.59
N LEU A 139 3.57 -20.21 2.00
CA LEU A 139 2.53 -19.25 2.33
C LEU A 139 2.37 -19.22 3.86
N ALA A 140 2.35 -18.04 4.46
CA ALA A 140 2.20 -17.83 5.89
C ALA A 140 0.84 -17.20 6.20
N GLU A 141 -0.02 -17.97 6.86
CA GLU A 141 -1.27 -17.46 7.46
C GLU A 141 -0.91 -16.91 8.84
N LEU A 142 -0.87 -15.58 8.96
CA LEU A 142 -0.26 -14.92 10.13
C LEU A 142 -1.20 -14.75 11.33
N ALA A 143 -2.51 -14.81 11.10
CA ALA A 143 -3.62 -14.70 12.06
C ALA A 143 -4.95 -14.85 11.31
N PHE A 144 -6.08 -14.85 12.02
CA PHE A 144 -7.41 -14.70 11.44
C PHE A 144 -7.82 -13.22 11.36
N ILE A 145 -8.04 -12.71 10.15
CA ILE A 145 -8.53 -11.34 9.96
C ILE A 145 -9.92 -11.12 10.56
N THR A 146 -10.70 -12.19 10.71
CA THR A 146 -12.04 -12.19 11.31
C THR A 146 -12.03 -12.21 12.83
N ASN A 147 -10.89 -12.51 13.47
CA ASN A 147 -10.76 -12.53 14.93
C ASN A 147 -10.29 -11.19 15.46
N LYS A 148 -11.16 -10.52 16.23
CA LYS A 148 -10.86 -9.17 16.75
C LYS A 148 -9.65 -9.16 17.69
N ASN A 149 -9.51 -10.18 18.54
CA ASN A 149 -8.44 -10.21 19.54
C ASN A 149 -7.06 -10.38 18.88
N GLU A 150 -6.97 -11.22 17.85
CA GLU A 150 -5.74 -11.40 17.09
C GLU A 150 -5.38 -10.14 16.30
N MET A 151 -6.36 -9.51 15.63
CA MET A 151 -6.11 -8.27 14.90
C MET A 151 -5.69 -7.13 15.83
N ASP A 152 -6.33 -6.98 16.99
CA ASP A 152 -5.92 -6.02 18.02
C ASP A 152 -4.50 -6.32 18.53
N TYR A 153 -4.17 -7.60 18.77
CA TYR A 153 -2.82 -8.02 19.17
C TYR A 153 -1.78 -7.71 18.10
N MET A 154 -2.05 -8.07 16.84
CA MET A 154 -1.14 -7.83 15.72
C MET A 154 -0.86 -6.34 15.56
N ILE A 155 -1.88 -5.49 15.61
CA ILE A 155 -1.71 -4.02 15.51
C ILE A 155 -0.86 -3.50 16.67
N LYS A 156 -1.15 -3.94 17.90
CA LYS A 156 -0.42 -3.54 19.11
C LYS A 156 1.05 -3.99 19.09
N ASN A 157 1.34 -5.15 18.51
CA ASN A 157 2.66 -5.79 18.52
C ASN A 157 3.32 -5.84 17.13
N ILE A 158 2.89 -4.98 16.20
CA ILE A 158 3.22 -5.11 14.77
C ILE A 158 4.73 -5.14 14.49
N ASP A 159 5.49 -4.26 15.15
CA ASP A 159 6.93 -4.15 14.96
C ASP A 159 7.66 -5.38 15.54
N LYS A 160 7.22 -5.90 16.68
CA LYS A 160 7.76 -7.11 17.29
C LYS A 160 7.51 -8.31 16.37
N TYR A 161 6.27 -8.54 15.95
CA TYR A 161 5.90 -9.71 15.16
C TYR A 161 6.61 -9.70 13.79
N ALA A 162 6.63 -8.53 13.12
CA ALA A 162 7.33 -8.38 11.86
C ALA A 162 8.86 -8.60 12.00
N LYS A 163 9.49 -8.07 13.05
CA LYS A 163 10.91 -8.31 13.34
C LYS A 163 11.21 -9.79 13.54
N GLU A 164 10.46 -10.45 14.41
CA GLU A 164 10.64 -11.86 14.71
C GLU A 164 10.49 -12.73 13.46
N LEU A 165 9.51 -12.42 12.60
CA LEU A 165 9.31 -13.15 11.35
C LEU A 165 10.47 -12.93 10.38
N VAL A 166 10.96 -11.69 10.24
CA VAL A 166 12.15 -11.42 9.42
C VAL A 166 13.38 -12.17 9.94
N GLU A 167 13.65 -12.12 11.24
CA GLU A 167 14.75 -12.86 11.88
C GLU A 167 14.63 -14.38 11.66
N ALA A 168 13.41 -14.91 11.75
CA ALA A 168 13.13 -16.31 11.46
C ALA A 168 13.39 -16.67 9.99
N ILE A 169 13.02 -15.81 9.05
CA ILE A 169 13.26 -16.07 7.62
C ILE A 169 14.77 -16.06 7.32
N ILE A 170 15.51 -15.07 7.82
CA ILE A 170 16.92 -14.86 7.47
C ILE A 170 17.90 -15.68 8.33
N ASN A 171 17.40 -16.34 9.39
CA ASN A 171 18.21 -17.07 10.38
C ASN A 171 19.32 -16.21 11.01
N ALA A 172 19.03 -14.95 11.30
CA ALA A 172 19.98 -14.03 11.88
C ALA A 172 19.25 -12.99 12.72
N LYS A 173 19.91 -12.50 13.76
CA LYS A 173 19.44 -11.32 14.46
C LYS A 173 19.55 -10.12 13.55
N THR A 174 18.48 -9.33 13.51
CA THR A 174 18.48 -8.09 12.74
C THR A 174 19.35 -7.09 13.48
N VAL A 175 20.33 -6.52 12.78
CA VAL A 175 21.06 -5.36 13.28
C VAL A 175 20.14 -4.17 13.09
N VAL A 176 19.29 -3.94 14.08
CA VAL A 176 18.43 -2.75 14.10
C VAL A 176 19.37 -1.54 14.09
N LYS A 177 19.34 -0.70 13.04
CA LYS A 177 19.76 0.69 13.24
C LYS A 177 18.85 1.21 14.35
N GLU A 178 19.41 1.55 15.51
CA GLU A 178 18.63 1.84 16.71
C GLU A 178 17.38 2.68 16.43
N PRO A 179 16.26 2.46 17.15
CA PRO A 179 15.12 3.33 17.04
C PRO A 179 15.51 4.69 17.62
N VAL A 180 15.92 5.61 16.76
CA VAL A 180 16.10 7.00 17.17
C VAL A 180 14.76 7.45 17.76
N LYS A 181 14.78 8.03 18.97
CA LYS A 181 13.67 8.80 19.51
C LYS A 181 13.59 10.10 18.68
N VAL A 182 13.04 10.01 17.47
CA VAL A 182 12.95 11.14 16.56
C VAL A 182 11.69 11.91 16.87
N GLU A 183 11.83 13.16 17.32
CA GLU A 183 10.83 14.16 16.93
C GLU A 183 10.97 14.33 15.42
N ASN A 184 10.14 13.63 14.64
CA ASN A 184 10.27 13.62 13.19
C ASN A 184 9.95 15.02 12.64
N ILE A 185 10.96 15.86 12.43
CA ILE A 185 10.78 17.22 11.91
C ILE A 185 10.99 17.21 10.40
N TYR A 186 9.96 17.61 9.65
CA TYR A 186 10.01 17.85 8.21
C TYR A 186 10.20 19.32 7.90
N LYS A 187 11.15 19.66 7.02
CA LYS A 187 11.37 21.02 6.53
C LYS A 187 10.58 21.22 5.23
N VAL A 188 9.60 22.11 5.25
CA VAL A 188 8.74 22.42 4.10
C VAL A 188 9.59 22.95 2.94
N VAL A 189 9.43 22.37 1.75
CA VAL A 189 10.11 22.83 0.53
C VAL A 189 9.12 23.49 -0.44
N LYS A 190 9.64 24.14 -1.48
CA LYS A 190 8.82 24.78 -2.50
C LYS A 190 7.86 23.77 -3.13
N GLY A 191 6.56 24.05 -3.06
CA GLY A 191 5.50 23.22 -3.63
C GLY A 191 4.83 22.26 -2.65
N ASP A 192 5.28 22.21 -1.39
CA ASP A 192 4.61 21.45 -0.35
C ASP A 192 3.28 22.07 0.10
N THR A 193 2.35 21.21 0.49
CA THR A 193 1.12 21.54 1.24
C THR A 193 1.02 20.61 2.45
N LEU A 194 0.24 20.97 3.47
CA LEU A 194 -0.01 20.05 4.60
C LEU A 194 -0.56 18.70 4.12
N TRP A 195 -1.33 18.70 3.04
CA TRP A 195 -1.85 17.48 2.44
C TRP A 195 -0.76 16.64 1.75
N SER A 196 0.12 17.25 0.93
CA SER A 196 1.21 16.51 0.27
C SER A 196 2.18 15.90 1.28
N ILE A 197 2.43 16.63 2.37
CA ILE A 197 3.23 16.17 3.51
C ILE A 197 2.50 15.06 4.25
N GLY A 198 1.20 15.23 4.53
CA GLY A 198 0.38 14.23 5.21
C GLY A 198 0.36 12.89 4.47
N ARG A 199 0.14 12.92 3.15
CA ARG A 199 0.24 11.71 2.32
C ARG A 199 1.65 11.12 2.32
N LYS A 200 2.68 11.97 2.15
CA LYS A 200 4.09 11.52 2.12
C LYS A 200 4.49 10.76 3.38
N PHE A 201 3.93 11.13 4.52
CA PHE A 201 4.26 10.56 5.83
C PHE A 201 3.12 9.73 6.45
N ASN A 202 2.05 9.46 5.69
CA ASN A 202 0.86 8.72 6.11
C ASN A 202 0.22 9.25 7.41
N VAL A 203 0.02 10.57 7.48
CA VAL A 203 -0.60 11.30 8.60
C VAL A 203 -1.67 12.26 8.07
N THR A 204 -2.73 12.54 8.84
CA THR A 204 -3.79 13.42 8.35
C THR A 204 -3.41 14.90 8.48
N VAL A 205 -4.01 15.76 7.65
CA VAL A 205 -3.85 17.22 7.79
C VAL A 205 -4.30 17.69 9.18
N LYS A 206 -5.39 17.11 9.70
CA LYS A 206 -5.87 17.39 11.05
C LYS A 206 -4.80 17.10 12.10
N ASP A 207 -4.14 15.96 11.99
CA ASP A 207 -3.09 15.57 12.92
C ASP A 207 -1.84 16.46 12.78
N LEU A 208 -1.41 16.74 11.54
CA LEU A 208 -0.32 17.69 11.27
C LEU A 208 -0.58 19.05 11.89
N LYS A 209 -1.80 19.58 11.75
CA LYS A 209 -2.17 20.87 12.32
C LYS A 209 -2.16 20.82 13.84
N ALA A 210 -2.72 19.76 14.42
CA ALA A 210 -2.76 19.56 15.87
C ALA A 210 -1.35 19.45 16.48
N TRP A 211 -0.42 18.76 15.82
CA TRP A 211 0.95 18.60 16.31
C TRP A 211 1.80 19.86 16.20
N ASN A 212 1.46 20.74 15.25
CA ASN A 212 2.24 21.93 14.91
C ASN A 212 1.55 23.24 15.31
N ASN A 213 0.45 23.17 16.08
CA ASN A 213 -0.35 24.32 16.49
C ASN A 213 -0.77 25.23 15.32
N LEU A 214 -1.07 24.64 14.16
CA LEU A 214 -1.48 25.38 12.97
C LEU A 214 -2.99 25.64 12.99
N THR A 215 -3.37 26.90 12.94
CA THR A 215 -4.78 27.33 12.84
C THR A 215 -5.28 27.40 11.39
N SER A 216 -4.37 27.39 10.41
CA SER A 216 -4.67 27.42 8.97
C SER A 216 -3.91 26.33 8.21
N ASP A 217 -4.19 26.20 6.90
CA ASP A 217 -3.49 25.25 6.02
C ASP A 217 -2.25 25.87 5.34
N THR A 218 -1.96 27.14 5.65
CA THR A 218 -0.82 27.87 5.08
C THR A 218 0.46 27.43 5.77
N ILE A 219 1.46 27.06 4.97
CA ILE A 219 2.81 26.74 5.42
C ILE A 219 3.84 27.53 4.60
N SER A 220 4.95 27.91 5.22
CA SER A 220 6.04 28.65 4.57
C SER A 220 7.17 27.71 4.18
N ILE A 221 7.87 28.04 3.09
CA ILE A 221 9.13 27.38 2.76
C ILE A 221 10.07 27.49 3.96
N ASP A 222 10.83 26.41 4.22
CA ASP A 222 11.72 26.22 5.35
C ASP A 222 11.06 26.08 6.73
N GLN A 223 9.73 26.17 6.83
CA GLN A 223 8.98 25.88 8.05
C GLN A 223 9.24 24.44 8.51
N LYS A 224 9.47 24.25 9.80
CA LYS A 224 9.67 22.94 10.42
C LYS A 224 8.34 22.42 10.95
N LEU A 225 7.94 21.22 10.53
CA LEU A 225 6.72 20.54 10.97
C LEU A 225 7.07 19.25 11.71
N VAL A 226 6.61 19.14 12.95
CA VAL A 226 6.61 17.93 13.77
C VAL A 226 5.63 16.90 13.20
N LEU A 227 6.11 15.68 13.00
CA LEU A 227 5.35 14.54 12.48
C LEU A 227 5.27 13.44 13.56
N LYS A 228 4.27 13.47 14.43
CA LYS A 228 4.14 12.44 15.47
C LYS A 228 3.62 11.14 14.84
N GLY A 229 4.38 10.05 14.91
CA GLY A 229 3.94 8.75 14.36
C GLY A 229 4.15 8.56 12.86
N ALA A 230 4.92 9.44 12.19
CA ALA A 230 5.38 9.18 10.82
C ALA A 230 6.26 7.92 10.79
N LYS A 231 5.83 6.91 10.03
CA LYS A 231 6.65 5.74 9.69
C LYS A 231 7.43 6.12 8.42
N ASP A 232 8.75 6.18 8.55
CA ASP A 232 9.76 6.48 7.53
C ASP A 232 10.05 7.97 7.26
N LEU A 233 11.22 8.41 7.74
CA LEU A 233 11.85 9.70 7.42
C LEU A 233 12.98 9.57 6.39
N THR A 234 13.09 8.48 5.63
CA THR A 234 14.01 8.52 4.49
C THR A 234 13.43 9.49 3.46
N PRO A 235 14.11 10.60 3.11
CA PRO A 235 13.88 11.18 1.81
C PRO A 235 14.13 10.04 0.84
N VAL A 236 13.19 9.77 -0.07
CA VAL A 236 13.60 9.14 -1.32
C VAL A 236 14.71 10.07 -1.81
N THR A 237 15.95 9.58 -1.78
CA THR A 237 17.04 10.24 -2.47
C THR A 237 16.62 10.14 -3.92
N GLU A 238 15.96 11.19 -4.37
CA GLU A 238 15.76 11.49 -5.77
C GLU A 238 17.17 11.52 -6.35
N LYS A 239 17.58 10.38 -6.93
CA LYS A 239 18.62 10.44 -7.96
C LYS A 239 18.12 11.48 -8.96
N GLU A 240 19.03 12.38 -9.30
CA GLU A 240 18.93 13.48 -10.27
C GLU A 240 17.90 13.27 -11.40
N PRO A 241 17.34 14.37 -11.92
CA PRO A 241 16.00 14.45 -12.47
C PRO A 241 15.79 13.44 -13.58
N ALA A 242 14.82 12.54 -13.38
CA ALA A 242 14.14 11.97 -14.53
C ALA A 242 13.54 13.14 -15.31
N LYS A 243 14.00 13.30 -16.55
CA LYS A 243 13.60 14.31 -17.53
C LYS A 243 12.12 14.68 -17.36
N ALA A 244 11.85 15.98 -17.46
CA ALA A 244 10.53 16.58 -17.41
C ALA A 244 9.45 15.62 -17.93
N PRO A 245 8.38 15.37 -17.15
CA PRO A 245 7.24 14.61 -17.67
C PRO A 245 6.84 15.27 -18.99
N VAL A 246 6.69 14.45 -20.04
CA VAL A 246 6.22 14.89 -21.35
C VAL A 246 5.10 15.89 -21.11
N ALA A 247 5.37 17.15 -21.43
CA ALA A 247 4.40 18.21 -21.25
C ALA A 247 3.13 17.80 -22.01
N LEU A 248 2.04 17.54 -21.29
CA LEU A 248 0.72 17.64 -21.90
C LEU A 248 0.65 19.06 -22.48
N PRO A 249 0.30 19.22 -23.76
CA PRO A 249 0.52 20.47 -24.48
C PRO A 249 -0.14 21.64 -23.76
N ALA A 250 0.67 22.65 -23.41
CA ALA A 250 0.29 23.83 -22.63
C ALA A 250 -0.68 24.81 -23.35
N LYS A 251 -1.48 24.32 -24.31
CA LYS A 251 -2.40 25.13 -25.14
C LYS A 251 -3.73 24.43 -25.47
N VAL A 252 -4.25 23.55 -24.61
CA VAL A 252 -5.59 22.97 -24.79
C VAL A 252 -6.57 23.69 -23.87
N LYS A 253 -7.56 24.37 -24.44
CA LYS A 253 -8.74 24.79 -23.66
C LYS A 253 -9.57 23.54 -23.35
N TYR A 254 -9.78 23.27 -22.07
CA TYR A 254 -10.61 22.18 -21.60
C TYR A 254 -12.07 22.59 -21.59
N SER A 255 -12.92 21.88 -22.35
CA SER A 255 -14.37 22.04 -22.29
C SER A 255 -14.96 20.94 -21.41
N PHE A 256 -15.76 21.31 -20.41
CA PHE A 256 -16.40 20.36 -19.51
C PHE A 256 -17.90 20.28 -19.81
N ALA A 257 -18.42 19.08 -20.07
CA ALA A 257 -19.86 18.85 -20.21
C ALA A 257 -20.60 19.30 -18.94
N ASN A 258 -21.85 19.75 -19.04
CA ASN A 258 -22.68 20.12 -17.89
C ASN A 258 -23.31 18.88 -17.22
N LYS A 259 -22.46 17.97 -16.72
CA LYS A 259 -22.86 16.68 -16.11
C LYS A 259 -22.12 16.43 -14.80
N THR A 260 -22.83 15.98 -13.77
CA THR A 260 -22.19 15.57 -12.51
C THR A 260 -21.50 14.21 -12.67
N LEU A 261 -20.21 14.14 -12.39
CA LEU A 261 -19.43 12.89 -12.38
C LEU A 261 -19.15 12.48 -10.93
N ARG A 262 -19.38 11.21 -10.60
CA ARG A 262 -19.18 10.64 -9.26
C ARG A 262 -18.97 9.14 -9.35
N LEU A 263 -18.55 8.53 -8.26
CA LEU A 263 -18.47 7.07 -8.15
C LEU A 263 -19.88 6.45 -8.21
N THR A 264 -20.07 5.45 -9.08
CA THR A 264 -21.34 4.71 -9.25
C THR A 264 -21.06 3.22 -9.47
N SER A 265 -22.11 2.39 -9.48
CA SER A 265 -22.03 1.00 -9.93
C SER A 265 -23.05 0.76 -11.05
N PRO A 266 -22.64 0.44 -12.29
CA PRO A 266 -21.25 0.39 -12.77
C PRO A 266 -20.56 1.76 -12.68
N LEU A 267 -19.22 1.77 -12.68
CA LEU A 267 -18.42 2.98 -12.57
C LEU A 267 -18.81 4.00 -13.65
N THR A 268 -18.92 5.27 -13.28
CA THR A 268 -19.09 6.35 -14.26
C THR A 268 -17.83 6.40 -15.12
N HIS A 269 -17.97 6.36 -16.45
CA HIS A 269 -16.82 6.35 -17.36
C HIS A 269 -17.12 7.11 -18.65
N GLY A 270 -16.08 7.32 -19.47
CA GLY A 270 -16.18 7.90 -20.81
C GLY A 270 -15.47 9.24 -20.97
N ALA A 271 -15.73 9.92 -22.09
CA ALA A 271 -15.01 11.12 -22.51
C ALA A 271 -15.05 12.26 -21.47
N ASP A 272 -16.19 12.45 -20.79
CA ASP A 272 -16.33 13.49 -19.76
C ASP A 272 -15.40 13.26 -18.57
N VAL A 273 -15.24 12.00 -18.15
CA VAL A 273 -14.32 11.62 -17.07
C VAL A 273 -12.89 11.83 -17.55
N LEU A 274 -12.57 11.37 -18.76
CA LEU A 274 -11.23 11.51 -19.34
C LEU A 274 -10.77 12.98 -19.40
N VAL A 275 -11.63 13.89 -19.89
CA VAL A 275 -11.31 15.33 -19.98
C VAL A 275 -11.11 15.94 -18.59
N MET A 276 -11.94 15.57 -17.61
CA MET A 276 -11.78 16.03 -16.24
C MET A 276 -10.46 15.54 -15.62
N GLN A 277 -10.12 14.26 -15.80
CA GLN A 277 -8.87 13.68 -15.32
C GLN A 277 -7.65 14.35 -15.99
N GLN A 278 -7.69 14.61 -17.30
CA GLN A 278 -6.64 15.33 -18.03
C GLN A 278 -6.47 16.77 -17.51
N ALA A 279 -7.57 17.47 -17.28
CA ALA A 279 -7.55 18.83 -16.74
C ALA A 279 -6.97 18.84 -15.32
N MET A 280 -7.40 17.93 -14.44
CA MET A 280 -6.82 17.79 -13.10
C MET A 280 -5.34 17.41 -13.14
N ALA A 281 -4.93 16.56 -14.09
CA ALA A 281 -3.52 16.20 -14.27
C ALA A 281 -2.68 17.42 -14.70
N SER A 282 -3.22 18.30 -15.56
CA SER A 282 -2.54 19.51 -16.03
C SER A 282 -2.21 20.51 -14.91
N ILE A 283 -2.99 20.50 -13.83
CA ILE A 283 -2.76 21.31 -12.63
C ILE A 283 -2.23 20.49 -11.45
N TYR A 284 -1.71 19.29 -11.72
CA TYR A 284 -1.07 18.40 -10.75
C TYR A 284 -1.98 17.84 -9.63
N TYR A 285 -3.30 17.76 -9.86
CA TYR A 285 -4.29 17.21 -8.93
C TYR A 285 -4.68 15.75 -9.19
N TYR A 286 -4.04 15.05 -10.15
CA TYR A 286 -4.40 13.68 -10.56
C TYR A 286 -3.28 12.66 -10.24
N PRO A 287 -3.63 11.40 -9.86
CA PRO A 287 -3.05 10.77 -8.68
C PRO A 287 -1.68 10.12 -8.86
N GLU A 288 -1.18 9.92 -10.08
CA GLU A 288 0.00 9.07 -10.28
C GLU A 288 0.97 9.62 -11.34
N LYS A 289 1.82 10.59 -10.96
CA LYS A 289 2.88 11.16 -11.83
C LYS A 289 3.86 10.14 -12.45
N GLY A 290 3.84 8.89 -12.00
CA GLY A 290 4.67 7.79 -12.51
C GLY A 290 3.91 6.68 -13.27
N ALA A 291 2.58 6.77 -13.35
CA ALA A 291 1.77 5.80 -14.11
C ALA A 291 1.65 6.22 -15.58
N GLU A 292 1.35 5.25 -16.45
CA GLU A 292 1.01 5.55 -17.84
C GLU A 292 -0.12 6.60 -17.89
N LYS A 293 0.08 7.67 -18.66
CA LYS A 293 -0.85 8.81 -18.78
C LYS A 293 -1.23 9.47 -17.45
N ASN A 294 -0.39 9.39 -16.40
CA ASN A 294 -0.69 9.90 -15.06
C ASN A 294 -1.89 9.24 -14.36
N GLY A 295 -2.25 8.00 -14.75
CA GLY A 295 -3.44 7.30 -14.25
C GLY A 295 -4.75 7.77 -14.90
N VAL A 296 -4.68 8.56 -15.97
CA VAL A 296 -5.83 9.00 -16.76
C VAL A 296 -6.34 7.83 -17.61
N ASP A 297 -7.50 7.29 -17.26
CA ASP A 297 -8.08 6.07 -17.83
C ASP A 297 -9.54 6.25 -18.31
N GLY A 298 -10.16 7.39 -18.03
CA GLY A 298 -11.56 7.67 -18.35
C GLY A 298 -12.57 6.96 -17.43
N TRP A 299 -12.14 6.38 -16.31
CA TRP A 299 -12.99 5.72 -15.31
C TRP A 299 -13.02 6.50 -14.00
N TYR A 300 -14.22 6.80 -13.50
CA TYR A 300 -14.41 7.52 -12.24
C TYR A 300 -14.35 6.55 -11.06
N GLY A 301 -13.16 6.01 -10.82
CA GLY A 301 -12.89 5.08 -9.73
C GLY A 301 -12.44 5.76 -8.43
N PRO A 302 -12.04 4.99 -7.40
CA PRO A 302 -11.57 5.51 -6.13
C PRO A 302 -10.42 6.53 -6.24
N LEU A 303 -9.51 6.34 -7.20
CA LEU A 303 -8.42 7.29 -7.48
C LEU A 303 -8.92 8.64 -8.02
N THR A 304 -10.00 8.63 -8.80
CA THR A 304 -10.66 9.85 -9.29
C THR A 304 -11.43 10.55 -8.17
N VAL A 305 -12.12 9.79 -7.32
CA VAL A 305 -12.80 10.32 -6.12
C VAL A 305 -11.78 11.05 -5.24
N ASP A 306 -10.67 10.40 -4.91
CA ASP A 306 -9.57 11.00 -4.15
C ASP A 306 -9.07 12.29 -4.83
N ALA A 307 -8.82 12.26 -6.14
CA ALA A 307 -8.41 13.46 -6.88
C ALA A 307 -9.40 14.64 -6.77
N VAL A 308 -10.69 14.35 -6.82
CA VAL A 308 -11.76 15.34 -6.73
C VAL A 308 -11.92 15.88 -5.31
N GLU A 309 -11.84 15.02 -4.29
CA GLU A 309 -11.87 15.42 -2.87
C GLU A 309 -10.68 16.33 -2.54
N ARG A 310 -9.47 16.03 -3.04
CA ARG A 310 -8.29 16.89 -2.93
C ARG A 310 -8.54 18.28 -3.50
N PHE A 311 -9.05 18.31 -4.73
CA PHE A 311 -9.34 19.56 -5.42
C PHE A 311 -10.38 20.39 -4.67
N GLN A 312 -11.43 19.74 -4.17
CA GLN A 312 -12.48 20.39 -3.39
C GLN A 312 -11.94 20.98 -2.08
N SER A 313 -11.15 20.21 -1.36
CA SER A 313 -10.54 20.65 -0.10
C SER A 313 -9.67 21.89 -0.29
N VAL A 314 -8.80 21.92 -1.31
CA VAL A 314 -7.89 23.07 -1.52
C VAL A 314 -8.64 24.34 -1.91
N TYR A 315 -9.74 24.23 -2.65
CA TYR A 315 -10.49 25.39 -3.12
C TYR A 315 -11.72 25.74 -2.27
N GLY A 316 -11.82 25.20 -1.04
CA GLY A 316 -12.88 25.53 -0.11
C GLY A 316 -14.27 25.12 -0.59
N LEU A 317 -14.35 24.02 -1.35
CA LEU A 317 -15.59 23.44 -1.83
C LEU A 317 -16.06 22.34 -0.88
N THR A 318 -17.33 21.95 -0.99
CA THR A 318 -17.84 20.73 -0.34
C THR A 318 -16.99 19.53 -0.78
N VAL A 319 -16.40 18.81 0.18
CA VAL A 319 -15.56 17.63 -0.08
C VAL A 319 -16.44 16.40 -0.10
N ASP A 320 -16.96 16.06 -1.28
CA ASP A 320 -17.92 14.97 -1.49
C ASP A 320 -17.49 14.02 -2.63
N GLY A 321 -16.27 14.22 -3.16
CA GLY A 321 -15.69 13.43 -4.24
C GLY A 321 -16.48 13.50 -5.54
N THR A 322 -17.38 14.48 -5.67
CA THR A 322 -18.26 14.66 -6.81
C THR A 322 -17.82 15.84 -7.65
N PHE A 323 -17.56 15.60 -8.94
CA PHE A 323 -17.29 16.65 -9.91
C PHE A 323 -18.60 17.31 -10.36
N GLY A 324 -19.19 18.08 -9.44
CA GLY A 324 -20.41 18.86 -9.62
C GLY A 324 -20.15 20.29 -10.14
N PRO A 325 -21.20 21.13 -10.27
CA PRO A 325 -21.11 22.46 -10.89
C PRO A 325 -20.04 23.38 -10.27
N LYS A 326 -19.92 23.41 -8.94
CA LYS A 326 -18.92 24.26 -8.25
C LYS A 326 -17.49 23.79 -8.50
N THR A 327 -17.25 22.48 -8.40
CA THR A 327 -15.96 21.85 -8.70
C THR A 327 -15.54 22.10 -10.15
N ARG A 328 -16.46 21.91 -11.10
CA ARG A 328 -16.27 22.15 -12.53
C ARG A 328 -15.93 23.61 -12.83
N ALA A 329 -16.70 24.56 -12.30
CA ALA A 329 -16.46 25.99 -12.50
C ALA A 329 -15.08 26.39 -11.99
N LYS A 330 -14.69 25.88 -10.80
CA LYS A 330 -13.37 26.16 -10.25
C LYS A 330 -12.25 25.56 -11.09
N LEU A 331 -12.37 24.32 -11.54
CA LEU A 331 -11.35 23.68 -12.39
C LEU A 331 -11.19 24.44 -13.71
N SER A 332 -12.31 24.81 -14.36
CA SER A 332 -12.31 25.64 -15.56
C SER A 332 -11.58 26.96 -15.40
N SER A 333 -11.79 27.66 -14.27
CA SER A 333 -11.10 28.94 -13.98
C SER A 333 -9.58 28.83 -13.87
N LEU A 334 -9.06 27.63 -13.63
CA LEU A 334 -7.63 27.37 -13.46
C LEU A 334 -6.97 26.92 -14.76
N VAL A 335 -7.67 26.13 -15.57
CA VAL A 335 -7.09 25.48 -16.77
C VAL A 335 -7.36 26.24 -18.07
N ASN A 336 -8.30 27.19 -18.09
CA ASN A 336 -8.69 27.94 -19.30
C ASN A 336 -8.32 29.43 -19.24
N LYS A 337 -7.21 29.77 -18.58
CA LYS A 337 -6.74 31.16 -18.44
C LYS A 337 -6.25 31.76 -19.75
#